data_AF-A0A7S1RHA4-F1
#
_entry.id   AF-A0A7S1RHA4-F1
#
_cell.length_a   1.000
_cell.length_b   1.000
_cell.length_c   1.000
_cell.angle_alpha   90.00
_cell.angle_beta   90.00
_cell.angle_gamma   90.00
#
_symmetry.space_group_name_H-M   'P 1'
#
loop_
_entity.id
_entity.type
_entity.pdbx_description
1 polymer ?
#
loop_
_entity_poly.entity_id
_entity_poly.type
_entity_poly.pdbx_seq_one_letter_code
_entity_poly.pdbx_strand_id
1 'polypeptide(L)'
;MGVFADGQAGLPRLLQAVLWRTLATVPQFSVCVANGSIMGEGLGFLACCDYAVAVAGSFLSPADIHYGLVPAVLAPYILNKMGTGATKRLFCTCENISAERAVADGLVDDVAPSLEAAHGLVRGLCERLTGCGPRSVDAAKELVAGVSGQQITEPLMFYTCAFAQRALASEEAQQAVRAAGGSKPWEGKAIQPLH
;
A
#
# COMPACT_ATOMS: atom_id res chain seq x y z
N MET A 1 -23.98 -22.30 -6.14
CA MET A 1 -23.35 -22.92 -4.95
C MET A 1 -21.86 -22.74 -5.07
N GLY A 2 -21.21 -22.15 -4.06
CA GLY A 2 -19.74 -22.06 -4.01
C GLY A 2 -19.09 -23.42 -3.78
N VAL A 3 -17.75 -23.46 -3.83
CA VAL A 3 -16.95 -24.68 -3.56
C VAL A 3 -16.99 -25.06 -2.06
N PHE A 4 -17.24 -24.09 -1.19
CA PHE A 4 -17.43 -24.27 0.25
C PHE A 4 -18.89 -23.98 0.65
N ALA A 5 -19.33 -24.52 1.78
CA ALA A 5 -20.63 -24.17 2.36
C ALA A 5 -20.69 -22.68 2.73
N ASP A 6 -21.87 -22.08 2.61
CA ASP A 6 -22.08 -20.69 2.98
C ASP A 6 -21.82 -20.49 4.48
N GLY A 7 -21.05 -19.45 4.81
CA GLY A 7 -20.73 -19.06 6.18
C GLY A 7 -21.08 -17.59 6.44
N GLN A 8 -21.34 -17.23 7.69
CA GLN A 8 -21.53 -15.84 8.10
C GLN A 8 -20.23 -15.21 8.57
N ALA A 9 -20.06 -13.92 8.32
CA ALA A 9 -18.90 -13.17 8.81
C ALA A 9 -19.00 -13.01 10.34
N GLY A 10 -18.22 -13.80 11.08
CA GLY A 10 -18.06 -13.64 12.53
C GLY A 10 -17.22 -12.41 12.89
N LEU A 11 -17.39 -11.90 14.11
CA LEU A 11 -16.67 -10.74 14.63
C LEU A 11 -15.15 -10.79 14.40
N PRO A 12 -14.43 -11.92 14.64
CA PRO A 12 -12.98 -11.96 14.40
C PRO A 12 -12.58 -11.66 12.95
N ARG A 13 -13.38 -12.10 11.96
CA ARG A 13 -13.10 -11.85 10.55
C ARG A 13 -13.43 -10.43 10.14
N LEU A 14 -14.46 -9.83 10.74
CA LEU A 14 -14.75 -8.41 10.55
C LEU A 14 -13.66 -7.53 11.15
N LEU A 15 -13.16 -7.84 12.34
CA LEU A 15 -12.04 -7.11 12.96
C LEU A 15 -10.77 -7.21 12.11
N GLN A 16 -10.48 -8.40 11.57
CA GLN A 16 -9.37 -8.60 10.66
C GLN A 16 -9.54 -7.77 9.37
N ALA A 17 -10.74 -7.75 8.78
CA ALA A 17 -11.02 -6.92 7.59
C ALA A 17 -10.85 -5.42 7.89
N VAL A 18 -11.28 -4.96 9.07
CA VAL A 18 -11.07 -3.59 9.54
C VAL A 18 -9.59 -3.29 9.70
N LEU A 19 -8.79 -4.19 10.28
CA LEU A 19 -7.34 -4.03 10.41
C LEU A 19 -6.67 -3.79 9.06
N TRP A 20 -6.92 -4.65 8.07
CA TRP A 20 -6.31 -4.51 6.75
C TRP A 20 -6.73 -3.23 6.05
N ARG A 21 -8.02 -2.87 6.16
CA ARG A 21 -8.51 -1.61 5.60
C ARG A 21 -7.79 -0.43 6.25
N THR A 22 -7.72 -0.41 7.57
CA THR A 22 -7.05 0.67 8.32
C THR A 22 -5.58 0.79 7.93
N LEU A 23 -4.86 -0.32 7.81
CA LEU A 23 -3.46 -0.31 7.37
C LEU A 23 -3.30 0.22 5.93
N ALA A 24 -4.13 -0.24 5.00
CA ALA A 24 -4.09 0.20 3.61
C ALA A 24 -4.48 1.68 3.44
N THR A 25 -5.26 2.24 4.36
CA THR A 25 -5.77 3.61 4.28
C THR A 25 -5.17 4.55 5.33
N VAL A 26 -4.03 4.21 5.95
CA VAL A 26 -3.33 5.17 6.81
C VAL A 26 -2.97 6.42 6.01
N PRO A 27 -3.10 7.64 6.57
CA PRO A 27 -2.86 8.88 5.83
C PRO A 27 -1.38 9.10 5.48
N GLN A 28 -0.46 8.44 6.20
CA GLN A 28 0.97 8.48 5.91
C GLN A 28 1.34 7.59 4.73
N PHE A 29 2.45 7.92 4.07
CA PHE A 29 3.10 7.01 3.12
C PHE A 29 3.77 5.86 3.89
N SER A 30 3.20 4.67 3.78
CA SER A 30 3.58 3.47 4.52
C SER A 30 4.62 2.65 3.77
N VAL A 31 5.64 2.18 4.49
CA VAL A 31 6.77 1.46 3.91
C VAL A 31 6.98 0.14 4.64
N CYS A 32 7.09 -0.95 3.89
CA CYS A 32 7.41 -2.28 4.41
C CYS A 32 8.84 -2.67 4.02
N VAL A 33 9.63 -3.13 5.00
CA VAL A 33 10.89 -3.85 4.74
C VAL A 33 10.67 -5.32 5.05
N ALA A 34 10.68 -6.13 4.00
CA ALA A 34 10.40 -7.55 4.04
C ALA A 34 11.71 -8.33 4.11
N ASN A 35 12.00 -8.96 5.26
CA ASN A 35 13.25 -9.68 5.49
C ASN A 35 13.00 -11.11 5.98
N GLY A 36 13.53 -12.09 5.26
CA GLY A 36 13.42 -13.51 5.60
C GLY A 36 12.16 -14.16 5.00
N SER A 37 11.38 -14.83 5.86
CA SER A 37 10.17 -15.54 5.44
C SER A 37 8.94 -14.66 5.60
N ILE A 38 8.25 -14.34 4.51
CA ILE A 38 7.01 -13.56 4.51
C ILE A 38 5.88 -14.50 4.09
N MET A 39 5.15 -15.01 5.09
CA MET A 39 4.11 -16.01 4.87
C MET A 39 2.77 -15.59 5.47
N GLY A 40 1.67 -16.08 4.89
CA GLY A 40 0.31 -15.87 5.41
C GLY A 40 -0.02 -14.39 5.59
N GLU A 41 -0.38 -14.00 6.81
CA GLU A 41 -0.72 -12.61 7.13
C GLU A 41 0.43 -11.62 6.88
N GLY A 42 1.69 -12.07 6.88
CA GLY A 42 2.84 -11.24 6.51
C GLY A 42 2.73 -10.67 5.09
N LEU A 43 2.13 -11.43 4.16
CA LEU A 43 1.80 -10.92 2.83
C LEU A 43 0.73 -9.85 2.88
N GLY A 44 -0.24 -9.97 3.79
CA GLY A 44 -1.27 -8.96 4.01
C GLY A 44 -0.69 -7.62 4.42
N PHE A 45 0.21 -7.62 5.41
CA PHE A 45 0.90 -6.42 5.86
C PHE A 45 1.69 -5.76 4.73
N LEU A 46 2.48 -6.55 4.00
CA LEU A 46 3.26 -6.09 2.87
C LEU A 46 2.37 -5.51 1.76
N ALA A 47 1.27 -6.19 1.42
CA ALA A 47 0.36 -5.77 0.36
C ALA A 47 -0.44 -4.52 0.70
N CYS A 48 -0.66 -4.23 1.99
CA CYS A 48 -1.30 -3.00 2.44
C CYS A 48 -0.37 -1.78 2.41
N CYS A 49 0.96 -1.97 2.32
CA CYS A 49 1.90 -0.85 2.30
C CYS A 49 2.00 -0.19 0.92
N ASP A 50 2.20 1.13 0.91
CA ASP A 50 2.34 1.93 -0.32
C ASP A 50 3.63 1.57 -1.07
N TYR A 51 4.69 1.25 -0.33
CA TYR A 51 5.99 0.84 -0.87
C TYR A 51 6.56 -0.33 -0.07
N ALA A 52 7.06 -1.35 -0.74
CA ALA A 52 7.60 -2.56 -0.14
C ALA A 52 8.98 -2.88 -0.73
N VAL A 53 9.95 -3.10 0.14
CA VAL A 53 11.31 -3.51 -0.24
C VAL A 53 11.57 -4.89 0.34
N ALA A 54 11.94 -5.85 -0.50
CA ALA A 54 12.39 -7.16 -0.04
C ALA A 54 13.92 -7.20 0.12
N VAL A 55 14.41 -7.85 1.17
CA VAL A 55 15.84 -8.16 1.30
C VAL A 55 16.15 -9.38 0.45
N ALA A 56 17.27 -9.36 -0.27
CA ALA A 56 17.74 -10.48 -1.08
C ALA A 56 17.81 -11.78 -0.25
N GLY A 57 17.35 -12.88 -0.83
CA GLY A 57 17.20 -14.17 -0.13
C GLY A 57 15.90 -14.31 0.67
N SER A 58 15.06 -13.27 0.74
CA SER A 58 13.70 -13.41 1.27
C SER A 58 12.81 -14.22 0.32
N PHE A 59 11.83 -14.91 0.89
CA PHE A 59 10.81 -15.61 0.12
C PHE A 59 9.41 -15.27 0.63
N LEU A 60 8.45 -15.29 -0.29
CA LEU A 60 7.07 -14.88 -0.05
C LEU A 60 6.12 -16.01 -0.44
N SER A 61 5.13 -16.33 0.40
CA SER A 61 4.14 -17.38 0.12
C SER A 61 2.82 -17.17 0.86
N PRO A 62 1.66 -17.45 0.24
CA PRO A 62 0.38 -17.37 0.94
C PRO A 62 0.29 -18.38 2.08
N ALA A 63 0.90 -19.56 2.00
CA ALA A 63 0.83 -20.64 3.00
C ALA A 63 -0.57 -21.19 3.33
N ASP A 64 -1.64 -20.38 3.34
CA ASP A 64 -3.03 -20.75 3.63
C ASP A 64 -3.50 -21.97 2.84
N ILE A 65 -3.14 -22.02 1.56
CA ILE A 65 -3.64 -23.00 0.60
C ILE A 65 -3.12 -24.41 0.91
N HIS A 66 -1.93 -24.53 1.50
CA HIS A 66 -1.42 -25.82 2.00
C HIS A 66 -2.28 -26.41 3.13
N TYR A 67 -3.03 -25.57 3.84
CA TYR A 67 -3.91 -25.97 4.93
C TYR A 67 -5.38 -26.07 4.50
N GLY A 68 -5.67 -26.01 3.19
CA GLY A 68 -7.04 -26.00 2.68
C GLY A 68 -7.80 -24.69 2.95
N LEU A 69 -7.08 -23.62 3.28
CA LEU A 69 -7.64 -22.29 3.50
C LEU A 69 -7.47 -21.42 2.25
N VAL A 70 -8.19 -20.31 2.20
CA VAL A 70 -8.07 -19.30 1.13
C VAL A 70 -7.71 -17.96 1.78
N PRO A 71 -6.73 -17.21 1.24
CA PRO A 71 -6.35 -15.88 1.76
C PRO A 71 -7.40 -14.81 1.42
N ALA A 72 -8.67 -15.05 1.78
CA ALA A 72 -9.84 -14.33 1.29
C ALA A 72 -9.86 -12.86 1.71
N VAL A 73 -9.54 -12.56 2.97
CA VAL A 73 -9.54 -11.18 3.48
C VAL A 73 -8.34 -10.38 2.96
N LEU A 74 -7.24 -11.07 2.61
CA LEU A 74 -6.02 -10.45 2.07
C LEU A 74 -6.10 -10.24 0.55
N ALA A 75 -6.92 -11.04 -0.14
CA ALA A 75 -6.99 -11.11 -1.60
C ALA A 75 -7.13 -9.75 -2.29
N PRO A 76 -7.97 -8.81 -1.84
CA PRO A 76 -8.10 -7.50 -2.51
C PRO A 76 -6.79 -6.72 -2.53
N TYR A 77 -6.02 -6.75 -1.44
CA TYR A 77 -4.77 -6.00 -1.31
C TYR A 77 -3.65 -6.61 -2.15
N ILE A 78 -3.52 -7.93 -2.13
CA ILE A 78 -2.53 -8.65 -2.96
C ILE A 78 -2.86 -8.49 -4.44
N LEU A 79 -4.14 -8.57 -4.82
CA LEU A 79 -4.59 -8.39 -6.20
C LEU A 79 -4.36 -6.96 -6.70
N ASN A 80 -4.52 -5.94 -5.84
CA ASN A 80 -4.24 -4.56 -6.20
C ASN A 80 -2.75 -4.32 -6.53
N LYS A 81 -1.82 -5.04 -5.87
CA LYS A 81 -0.39 -4.95 -6.17
C LYS A 81 0.02 -5.77 -7.40
N MET A 82 -0.37 -7.04 -7.45
CA MET A 82 0.17 -7.99 -8.44
C MET A 82 -0.66 -8.11 -9.72
N GLY A 83 -1.91 -7.67 -9.69
CA GLY A 83 -2.88 -7.93 -10.75
C GLY A 83 -3.34 -9.39 -10.81
N THR A 84 -4.42 -9.62 -11.57
CA THR A 84 -5.17 -10.89 -11.53
C THR A 84 -4.34 -12.12 -11.88
N GLY A 85 -3.46 -12.04 -12.89
CA GLY A 85 -2.71 -13.20 -13.39
C GLY A 85 -1.72 -13.74 -12.36
N ALA A 86 -0.86 -12.87 -11.84
CA ALA A 86 0.16 -13.26 -10.88
C ALA A 86 -0.45 -13.65 -9.52
N THR A 87 -1.50 -12.97 -9.05
CA THR A 87 -2.22 -13.37 -7.83
C THR A 87 -2.86 -14.75 -7.97
N LYS A 88 -3.54 -15.05 -9.08
CA LYS A 88 -4.13 -16.37 -9.32
C LYS A 88 -3.09 -17.47 -9.30
N ARG A 89 -1.96 -17.26 -10.00
CA ARG A 89 -0.83 -18.19 -9.99
C ARG A 89 -0.35 -18.44 -8.57
N LEU A 90 0.02 -17.39 -7.83
CA LEU A 90 0.53 -17.49 -6.46
C LEU A 90 -0.44 -18.21 -5.51
N PHE A 91 -1.74 -17.87 -5.57
CA PHE A 91 -2.75 -18.50 -4.71
C PHE A 91 -3.01 -19.95 -5.09
N CYS A 92 -3.09 -20.28 -6.39
CA CYS A 92 -3.40 -21.65 -6.81
C CYS A 92 -2.21 -22.61 -6.65
N THR A 93 -0.97 -22.12 -6.80
CA THR A 93 0.24 -22.96 -6.67
C THR A 93 0.76 -23.01 -5.24
N CYS A 94 0.45 -22.00 -4.42
CA CYS A 94 1.00 -21.81 -3.08
C CYS A 94 2.55 -21.85 -3.06
N GLU A 95 3.18 -21.45 -4.18
CA GLU A 95 4.62 -21.50 -4.33
C GLU A 95 5.34 -20.47 -3.44
N ASN A 96 6.61 -20.74 -3.14
CA ASN A 96 7.52 -19.74 -2.57
C ASN A 96 8.13 -18.93 -3.71
N ILE A 97 7.82 -17.64 -3.79
CA ILE A 97 8.47 -16.74 -4.75
C ILE A 97 9.66 -16.03 -4.09
N SER A 98 10.75 -15.85 -4.84
CA SER A 98 11.90 -15.06 -4.38
C SER A 98 11.58 -13.57 -4.36
N ALA A 99 12.43 -12.78 -3.68
CA ALA A 99 12.36 -11.32 -3.69
C ALA A 99 12.34 -10.74 -5.12
N GLU A 100 13.18 -11.24 -6.02
CA GLU A 100 13.28 -10.78 -7.40
C GLU A 100 12.02 -11.12 -8.19
N ARG A 101 11.46 -12.32 -7.97
CA ARG A 101 10.21 -12.72 -8.59
C ARG A 101 9.04 -11.87 -8.06
N ALA A 102 9.05 -11.53 -6.78
CA ALA A 102 8.06 -10.66 -6.19
C ALA A 102 8.08 -9.25 -6.80
N VAL A 103 9.25 -8.72 -7.19
CA VAL A 103 9.32 -7.48 -7.99
C VAL A 103 8.69 -7.68 -9.36
N ALA A 104 9.07 -8.74 -10.08
CA ALA A 104 8.55 -9.01 -11.42
C ALA A 104 7.03 -9.20 -11.44
N ASP A 105 6.46 -9.75 -10.37
CA ASP A 105 5.02 -9.92 -10.20
C ASP A 105 4.31 -8.69 -9.58
N GLY A 106 5.03 -7.63 -9.22
CA GLY A 106 4.48 -6.39 -8.66
C GLY A 106 4.08 -6.45 -7.18
N LEU A 107 4.47 -7.49 -6.45
CA LEU A 107 4.15 -7.64 -5.02
C LEU A 107 5.04 -6.76 -4.14
N VAL A 108 6.31 -6.60 -4.52
CA VAL A 108 7.26 -5.68 -3.89
C VAL A 108 7.81 -4.73 -4.95
N ASP A 109 8.24 -3.56 -4.54
CA ASP A 109 8.67 -2.49 -5.44
C ASP A 109 10.17 -2.57 -5.73
N ASP A 110 10.98 -2.97 -4.74
CA ASP A 110 12.43 -3.09 -4.87
C ASP A 110 13.02 -4.30 -4.12
N VAL A 111 14.23 -4.72 -4.52
CA VAL A 111 15.06 -5.66 -3.77
C VAL A 111 16.33 -4.97 -3.29
N ALA A 112 16.60 -5.05 -1.99
CA ALA A 112 17.83 -4.59 -1.37
C ALA A 112 18.78 -5.77 -1.11
N PRO A 113 20.11 -5.62 -1.32
CA PRO A 113 21.07 -6.71 -1.11
C PRO A 113 21.23 -7.11 0.36
N SER A 114 20.84 -6.26 1.31
CA SER A 114 20.89 -6.52 2.74
C SER A 114 19.84 -5.69 3.47
N LEU A 115 19.56 -6.05 4.73
CA LEU A 115 18.66 -5.27 5.59
C LEU A 115 19.15 -3.82 5.78
N GLU A 116 20.47 -3.62 5.92
CA GLU A 116 21.03 -2.26 6.05
C GLU A 116 20.84 -1.44 4.78
N ALA A 117 21.01 -2.05 3.60
CA ALA A 117 20.74 -1.39 2.33
C ALA A 117 19.24 -1.03 2.21
N ALA A 118 18.34 -1.91 2.66
CA ALA A 118 16.91 -1.62 2.70
C ALA A 118 16.61 -0.42 3.61
N HIS A 119 17.20 -0.37 4.81
CA HIS A 119 17.08 0.80 5.69
C HIS A 119 17.63 2.09 5.05
N GLY A 120 18.70 2.00 4.26
CA GLY A 120 19.20 3.11 3.46
C GLY A 120 18.17 3.65 2.47
N LEU A 121 17.48 2.76 1.75
CA LEU A 121 16.38 3.14 0.84
C LEU A 121 15.23 3.82 1.59
N VAL A 122 14.83 3.28 2.73
CA VAL A 122 13.79 3.88 3.58
C VAL A 122 14.20 5.27 4.06
N ARG A 123 15.45 5.45 4.52
CA ARG A 123 15.97 6.76 4.93
C ARG A 123 15.90 7.78 3.80
N GLY A 124 16.39 7.42 2.60
CA GLY A 124 16.33 8.30 1.44
C GLY A 124 14.90 8.64 1.00
N LEU A 125 13.97 7.69 1.14
CA LEU A 125 12.54 7.95 0.92
C LEU A 125 11.96 8.92 1.96
N CYS A 126 12.26 8.72 3.24
CA CYS A 126 11.85 9.64 4.30
C CYS A 126 12.38 11.06 4.05
N GLU A 127 13.64 11.21 3.64
CA GLU A 127 14.23 12.49 3.27
C GLU A 127 13.44 13.16 2.13
N ARG A 128 13.12 12.43 1.06
CA ARG A 128 12.27 12.96 -0.03
C ARG A 128 10.89 13.39 0.47
N LEU A 129 10.27 12.59 1.34
CA LEU A 129 8.95 12.87 1.89
C LEU A 129 8.94 14.13 2.78
N THR A 130 10.06 14.54 3.37
CA THR A 130 10.12 15.80 4.13
C THR A 130 9.83 17.03 3.24
N GLY A 131 10.14 16.95 1.95
CA GLY A 131 9.83 18.00 0.97
C GLY A 131 8.37 17.99 0.49
N CYS A 132 7.58 16.97 0.85
CA CYS A 132 6.20 16.79 0.42
C CYS A 132 5.22 17.29 1.49
N GLY A 133 4.13 17.94 1.05
CA GLY A 133 3.07 18.38 1.96
C GLY A 133 2.37 17.17 2.59
N PRO A 134 2.31 17.04 3.92
CA PRO A 134 1.74 15.85 4.57
C PRO A 134 0.27 15.64 4.25
N ARG A 135 -0.53 16.72 4.10
CA ARG A 135 -1.93 16.62 3.67
C ARG A 135 -2.04 16.30 2.18
N SER A 136 -1.10 16.80 1.38
CA SER A 136 -1.02 16.47 -0.04
C SER A 136 -0.68 15.00 -0.28
N VAL A 137 0.16 14.38 0.56
CA VAL A 137 0.46 12.94 0.51
C VAL A 137 -0.79 12.11 0.82
N ASP A 138 -1.49 12.42 1.91
CA ASP A 138 -2.77 11.78 2.27
C ASP A 138 -3.81 11.91 1.14
N ALA A 139 -4.00 13.14 0.64
CA ALA A 139 -4.90 13.41 -0.47
C ALA A 139 -4.49 12.70 -1.78
N ALA A 140 -3.19 12.56 -2.06
CA ALA A 140 -2.74 11.81 -3.22
C ALA A 140 -3.11 10.33 -3.12
N LYS A 141 -2.98 9.73 -1.92
CA LYS A 141 -3.43 8.35 -1.67
C LYS A 141 -4.94 8.21 -1.83
N GLU A 142 -5.72 9.14 -1.25
CA GLU A 142 -7.18 9.19 -1.40
C GLU A 142 -7.58 9.25 -2.88
N LEU A 143 -6.94 10.11 -3.66
CA LEU A 143 -7.20 10.27 -5.09
C LEU A 143 -6.90 8.98 -5.86
N VAL A 144 -5.73 8.36 -5.65
CA VAL A 144 -5.35 7.09 -6.30
C VAL A 144 -6.39 6.01 -5.99
N ALA A 145 -6.82 5.88 -4.74
CA ALA A 145 -7.86 4.93 -4.35
C ALA A 145 -9.20 5.22 -5.02
N GLY A 146 -9.57 6.50 -5.17
CA GLY A 146 -10.82 6.93 -5.80
C GLY A 146 -10.88 6.73 -7.32
N VAL A 147 -9.73 6.76 -8.01
CA VAL A 147 -9.66 6.62 -9.48
C VAL A 147 -9.23 5.23 -9.95
N SER A 148 -8.61 4.42 -9.09
CA SER A 148 -8.10 3.10 -9.47
C SER A 148 -9.20 2.18 -9.97
N GLY A 149 -8.95 1.54 -11.12
CA GLY A 149 -9.89 0.61 -11.77
C GLY A 149 -11.15 1.26 -12.37
N GLN A 150 -11.30 2.58 -12.29
CA GLN A 150 -12.44 3.30 -12.85
C GLN A 150 -12.23 3.59 -14.34
N GLN A 151 -13.32 3.57 -15.11
CA GLN A 151 -13.28 4.06 -16.49
C GLN A 151 -13.28 5.59 -16.51
N ILE A 152 -12.50 6.17 -17.44
CA ILE A 152 -12.48 7.62 -17.64
C ILE A 152 -13.81 8.04 -18.27
N THR A 153 -14.64 8.67 -17.45
CA THR A 153 -16.01 9.10 -17.77
C THR A 153 -16.24 10.52 -17.25
N GLU A 154 -17.29 11.20 -17.69
CA GLU A 154 -17.64 12.55 -17.23
C GLU A 154 -17.77 12.64 -15.69
N PRO A 155 -18.42 11.68 -14.99
CA PRO A 155 -18.43 11.68 -13.52
C PRO A 155 -17.03 11.63 -12.89
N LEU A 156 -16.12 10.80 -13.42
CA LEU A 156 -14.73 10.72 -12.91
C LEU A 156 -13.97 12.02 -13.19
N MET A 157 -14.20 12.64 -14.35
CA MET A 157 -13.67 13.96 -14.68
C MET A 157 -14.15 15.02 -13.66
N PHE A 158 -15.46 15.08 -13.37
CA PHE A 158 -15.98 16.03 -12.37
C PHE A 158 -15.38 15.78 -10.97
N TYR A 159 -15.28 14.53 -10.55
CA TYR A 159 -14.65 14.15 -9.28
C TYR A 159 -13.21 14.65 -9.19
N THR A 160 -12.38 14.36 -10.20
CA THR A 160 -10.97 14.76 -10.22
C THR A 160 -10.78 16.28 -10.30
N CYS A 161 -11.62 16.99 -11.07
CA CYS A 161 -11.63 18.46 -11.10
C CYS A 161 -11.96 19.07 -9.73
N ALA A 162 -12.98 18.56 -9.05
CA ALA A 162 -13.34 19.01 -7.70
C ALA A 162 -12.22 18.73 -6.69
N PHE A 163 -11.58 17.56 -6.79
CA PHE A 163 -10.44 17.19 -5.95
C PHE A 163 -9.26 18.15 -6.15
N ALA A 164 -8.92 18.48 -7.40
CA ALA A 164 -7.87 19.43 -7.74
C ALA A 164 -8.15 20.83 -7.18
N GLN A 165 -9.39 21.32 -7.31
CA GLN A 165 -9.80 22.62 -6.74
C GLN A 165 -9.68 22.63 -5.21
N ARG A 166 -10.09 21.55 -4.52
CA ARG A 166 -9.91 21.40 -3.06
C ARG A 166 -8.43 21.47 -2.66
N ALA A 167 -7.56 20.76 -3.39
CA ALA A 167 -6.13 20.77 -3.13
C ALA A 167 -5.51 22.15 -3.33
N LEU A 168 -5.83 22.85 -4.42
CA LEU A 168 -5.36 24.21 -4.70
C LEU A 168 -5.83 25.24 -3.66
N ALA A 169 -7.05 25.10 -3.17
CA ALA A 169 -7.61 25.99 -2.15
C ALA A 169 -7.06 25.73 -0.74
N SER A 170 -6.36 24.62 -0.52
CA SER A 170 -5.89 24.22 0.82
C SER A 170 -4.88 25.21 1.42
N GLU A 171 -4.90 25.34 2.75
CA GLU A 171 -3.91 26.14 3.47
C GLU A 171 -2.48 25.67 3.19
N GLU A 172 -2.28 24.34 3.09
CA GLU A 172 -0.98 23.74 2.81
C GLU A 172 -0.42 24.22 1.45
N ALA A 173 -1.24 24.21 0.40
CA ALA A 173 -0.86 24.71 -0.92
C ALA A 173 -0.57 26.22 -0.88
N GLN A 174 -1.43 27.02 -0.24
CA GLN A 174 -1.24 28.47 -0.14
C GLN A 174 0.04 28.83 0.63
N GLN A 175 0.33 28.14 1.73
CA GLN A 175 1.55 28.34 2.52
C GLN A 175 2.80 27.95 1.71
N ALA A 176 2.76 26.82 0.99
CA ALA A 176 3.88 26.38 0.16
C ALA A 176 4.19 27.37 -0.98
N VAL A 177 3.16 27.88 -1.65
CA VAL A 177 3.32 28.89 -2.71
C VAL A 177 3.93 30.18 -2.15
N ARG A 178 3.47 30.64 -0.98
CA ARG A 178 4.03 31.82 -0.30
C ARG A 178 5.50 31.64 0.11
N ALA A 179 5.89 30.43 0.48
CA ALA A 179 7.26 30.11 0.88
C ALA A 179 8.27 30.13 -0.29
N ALA A 180 7.80 30.05 -1.55
CA ALA A 180 8.54 30.31 -2.80
C ALA A 180 10.04 29.94 -2.79
N GLY A 181 10.37 28.67 -2.52
CA GLY A 181 11.75 28.15 -2.57
C GLY A 181 12.52 28.19 -1.25
N GLY A 182 11.93 28.73 -0.18
CA GLY A 182 12.41 28.57 1.19
C GLY A 182 12.04 27.21 1.81
N SER A 183 12.36 27.05 3.10
CA SER A 183 11.96 25.87 3.89
C SER A 183 10.46 25.66 3.84
N LYS A 184 10.03 24.41 3.68
CA LYS A 184 8.61 24.11 3.59
C LYS A 184 7.90 24.39 4.92
N PRO A 185 6.65 24.88 4.90
CA PRO A 185 5.91 25.24 6.13
C PRO A 185 5.72 24.09 7.13
N TRP A 186 5.83 22.85 6.67
CA TRP A 186 5.71 21.62 7.44
C TRP A 186 7.06 21.02 7.86
N GLU A 187 8.19 21.51 7.34
CA GLU A 187 9.51 21.06 7.77
C GLU A 187 9.72 21.38 9.26
N GLY A 188 10.20 20.40 10.03
CA GLY A 188 10.46 20.54 11.46
C GLY A 188 9.22 20.59 12.37
N LYS A 189 8.00 20.49 11.81
CA LYS A 189 6.78 20.35 12.61
C LYS A 189 6.38 18.88 12.70
N ALA A 190 6.10 18.41 13.92
CA ALA A 190 5.50 17.10 14.09
C ALA A 190 4.14 17.06 13.36
N ILE A 191 3.94 16.04 12.51
CA ILE A 191 2.67 15.84 11.82
C ILE A 191 1.63 15.49 12.88
N GLN A 192 0.67 16.39 13.10
CA GLN A 192 -0.47 16.10 13.95
C GLN A 192 -1.43 15.18 13.18
N PRO A 193 -1.84 14.02 13.75
CA PRO A 193 -2.88 13.19 13.15
C PRO A 193 -4.16 14.02 12.96
N LEU A 194 -4.97 13.68 11.96
CA LEU A 194 -6.27 14.35 11.76
C LEU A 194 -7.31 13.93 12.81
N HIS A 195 -7.01 12.94 13.64
CA HIS A 195 -7.87 12.33 14.63
C HIS A 195 -7.04 11.69 15.75
#